data_AF-A0A1G3KI76-F1
#
_entry.id   AF-A0A1G3KI76-F1
#
_cell.length_a   1.000
_cell.length_b   1.000
_cell.length_c   1.000
_cell.angle_alpha   90.00
_cell.angle_beta   90.00
_cell.angle_gamma   90.00
#
_symmetry.space_group_name_H-M   'P 1'
#
loop_
_entity.id
_entity.type
_entity.pdbx_description
1 polymer ?
#
loop_
_entity_poly.entity_id
_entity_poly.type
_entity_poly.pdbx_seq_one_letter_code
_entity_poly.pdbx_strand_id
1 'polypeptide(L)'
;MLPKKGSSFPIGRDILTSAEFAQVIASALKIEFGSARNGAKIIMKWTGASQRTAKNWLNGTHAPSGVHLVLLARQSNAVVKAIMLLADRPEMSLGASMISLRRLLLDMLASLDEMM
;
A
#
# COMPACT_ATOMS: atom_id res chain seq x y z
N MET A 1 -34.19 20.32 13.34
CA MET A 1 -32.83 20.51 12.79
C MET A 1 -31.83 20.22 13.90
N LEU A 2 -30.98 19.20 13.75
CA LEU A 2 -30.01 18.79 14.78
C LEU A 2 -28.68 19.52 14.56
N PRO A 3 -28.00 20.02 15.61
CA PRO A 3 -26.73 20.70 15.44
C PRO A 3 -25.62 19.72 15.03
N LYS A 4 -24.93 20.03 13.92
CA LYS A 4 -23.66 19.40 13.53
C LYS A 4 -22.54 19.92 14.44
N LYS A 5 -22.25 19.23 15.53
CA LYS A 5 -20.98 19.38 16.23
C LYS A 5 -20.53 18.02 16.72
N GLY A 6 -19.84 17.30 15.85
CA GLY A 6 -19.11 16.09 16.21
C GLY A 6 -18.09 16.47 17.27
N SER A 7 -18.26 15.91 18.46
CA SER A 7 -17.40 16.06 19.61
C SER A 7 -15.96 15.63 19.28
N SER A 8 -15.03 16.57 19.38
CA SER A 8 -13.61 16.26 19.46
C SER A 8 -13.38 15.47 20.76
N PHE A 9 -13.05 14.19 20.63
CA PHE A 9 -12.57 13.38 21.74
C PHE A 9 -11.05 13.46 21.78
N PRO A 10 -10.43 13.96 22.85
CA PRO A 10 -8.99 13.87 23.04
C PRO A 10 -8.69 12.54 23.71
N ILE A 11 -8.07 11.59 23.00
CA ILE A 11 -7.56 10.36 23.60
C ILE A 11 -6.12 10.15 23.15
N GLY A 12 -5.22 10.19 24.13
CA GLY A 12 -3.79 9.96 23.98
C GLY A 12 -3.47 8.60 23.37
N ARG A 13 -2.97 8.69 22.14
CA ARG A 13 -2.07 7.86 21.31
C ARG A 13 -2.04 8.66 20.00
N ASP A 14 -0.90 8.79 19.33
CA ASP A 14 -0.88 9.46 18.01
C ASP A 14 -1.98 8.85 17.12
N ILE A 15 -3.07 9.60 16.91
CA ILE A 15 -4.22 9.11 16.16
C ILE A 15 -3.81 9.17 14.71
N LEU A 16 -3.58 8.02 14.08
CA LEU A 16 -3.28 7.95 12.65
C LEU A 16 -4.35 8.70 11.85
N THR A 17 -3.97 9.83 11.27
CA THR A 17 -4.86 10.63 10.45
C THR A 17 -4.96 10.08 9.03
N SER A 18 -6.06 10.38 8.34
CA SER A 18 -6.21 10.02 6.92
C SER A 18 -5.11 10.63 6.04
N ALA A 19 -4.57 11.80 6.44
CA ALA A 19 -3.50 12.48 5.73
C ALA A 19 -2.16 11.73 5.89
N GLU A 20 -1.79 11.36 7.12
CA GLU A 20 -0.60 10.56 7.39
C GLU A 20 -0.69 9.20 6.71
N PHE A 21 -1.85 8.54 6.80
CA PHE A 21 -2.10 7.29 6.10
C PHE A 21 -1.88 7.44 4.59
N ALA A 22 -2.46 8.48 3.97
CA ALA A 22 -2.26 8.74 2.55
C ALA A 22 -0.78 8.97 2.19
N GLN A 23 -0.03 9.69 3.01
CA GLN A 23 1.38 10.00 2.73
C GLN A 23 2.30 8.79 2.89
N VAL A 24 2.07 7.95 3.89
CA VAL A 24 2.85 6.73 4.10
C VAL A 24 2.61 5.75 2.95
N ILE A 25 1.35 5.56 2.55
CA ILE A 25 1.02 4.71 1.39
C ILE A 25 1.59 5.31 0.10
N ALA A 26 1.49 6.62 -0.12
CA ALA A 26 2.09 7.27 -1.28
C ALA A 26 3.59 7.04 -1.38
N SER A 27 4.29 7.13 -0.24
CA SER A 27 5.73 6.87 -0.16
C SER A 27 6.06 5.43 -0.54
N ALA A 28 5.30 4.46 -0.02
CA ALA A 28 5.46 3.05 -0.39
C ALA A 28 5.26 2.79 -1.89
N LEU A 29 4.22 3.39 -2.48
CA LEU A 29 3.94 3.28 -3.92
C LEU A 29 5.06 3.90 -4.78
N LYS A 30 5.66 5.01 -4.34
CA LYS A 30 6.78 5.64 -5.05
C LYS A 30 8.05 4.80 -4.98
N ILE A 31 8.33 4.17 -3.83
CA ILE A 31 9.48 3.28 -3.67
C ILE A 31 9.37 2.09 -4.62
N GLU A 32 8.18 1.49 -4.73
CA GLU A 32 7.97 0.31 -5.57
C GLU A 32 7.94 0.64 -7.07
N PHE A 33 7.31 1.74 -7.48
CA PHE A 33 7.02 2.00 -8.90
C PHE A 33 7.77 3.18 -9.55
N GLY A 34 8.58 3.91 -8.78
CA GLY A 34 9.36 5.05 -9.28
C GLY A 34 8.48 6.19 -9.79
N SER A 35 8.72 6.65 -11.03
CA SER A 35 8.07 7.86 -11.57
C SER A 35 6.54 7.77 -11.60
N ALA A 36 5.87 8.90 -11.32
CA ALA A 36 4.41 8.97 -11.20
C ALA A 36 3.65 8.49 -12.46
N ARG A 37 4.24 8.60 -13.65
CA ARG A 37 3.58 8.19 -14.91
C ARG A 37 3.52 6.67 -15.06
N ASN A 38 4.60 5.96 -14.72
CA ASN A 38 4.65 4.50 -14.80
C ASN A 38 3.91 3.87 -13.62
N GLY A 39 4.08 4.42 -12.42
CA GLY A 39 3.35 3.96 -11.23
C GLY A 39 1.84 4.04 -11.39
N ALA A 40 1.31 5.12 -12.00
CA ALA A 40 -0.14 5.25 -12.18
C ALA A 40 -0.71 4.13 -13.07
N LYS A 41 0.00 3.74 -14.14
CA LYS A 41 -0.45 2.64 -15.02
C LYS A 41 -0.46 1.29 -14.29
N ILE A 42 0.57 1.00 -13.50
CA ILE A 42 0.67 -0.25 -12.73
C ILE A 42 -0.46 -0.32 -11.69
N ILE A 43 -0.66 0.77 -10.94
CA ILE A 43 -1.75 0.87 -9.96
C ILE A 43 -3.10 0.63 -10.62
N MET A 44 -3.37 1.26 -11.76
CA MET A 44 -4.62 1.04 -12.51
C MET A 44 -4.77 -0.43 -12.92
N LYS A 45 -3.70 -1.06 -13.45
CA LYS A 45 -3.72 -2.47 -13.86
C LYS A 45 -4.05 -3.40 -12.70
N TRP A 46 -3.52 -3.13 -11.50
CA TRP A 46 -3.72 -4.01 -10.34
C TRP A 46 -5.04 -3.78 -9.60
N THR A 47 -5.58 -2.56 -9.67
CA THR A 47 -6.70 -2.15 -8.81
C THR A 47 -7.99 -1.85 -9.56
N GLY A 48 -7.92 -1.64 -10.88
CA GLY A 48 -9.05 -1.15 -11.68
C GLY A 48 -9.39 0.32 -11.46
N ALA A 49 -8.64 1.04 -10.62
CA ALA A 49 -8.91 2.45 -10.32
C ALA A 49 -8.68 3.35 -11.54
N SER A 50 -9.33 4.52 -11.56
CA SER A 50 -9.12 5.52 -12.62
C SER A 50 -7.73 6.16 -12.52
N GLN A 51 -7.21 6.67 -13.64
CA GLN A 51 -5.90 7.34 -13.68
C GLN A 51 -5.80 8.52 -12.70
N ARG A 52 -6.89 9.30 -12.54
CA ARG A 52 -6.95 10.39 -11.56
C ARG A 52 -6.78 9.85 -10.14
N THR A 53 -7.47 8.77 -9.81
CA THR A 53 -7.42 8.14 -8.48
C THR A 53 -6.02 7.59 -8.19
N ALA A 54 -5.42 6.90 -9.16
CA ALA A 54 -4.05 6.39 -9.04
C ALA A 54 -3.03 7.53 -8.81
N LYS A 55 -3.18 8.66 -9.52
CA LYS A 55 -2.34 9.86 -9.29
C LYS A 55 -2.56 10.46 -7.91
N ASN A 56 -3.81 10.53 -7.43
CA ASN A 56 -4.10 11.04 -6.09
C ASN A 56 -3.44 10.20 -5.00
N TRP A 57 -3.40 8.86 -5.16
CA TRP A 57 -2.70 7.96 -4.24
C TRP A 57 -1.19 8.14 -4.31
N LEU A 58 -0.62 8.25 -5.51
CA LEU A 58 0.82 8.53 -5.67
C LEU A 58 1.22 9.90 -5.10
N ASN A 59 0.33 10.88 -5.13
CA ASN A 59 0.59 12.21 -4.59
C ASN A 59 0.30 12.33 -3.09
N GLY A 60 -0.27 11.28 -2.46
CA GLY A 60 -0.68 11.32 -1.06
C GLY A 60 -1.84 12.27 -0.77
N THR A 61 -2.59 12.70 -1.81
CA THR A 61 -3.75 13.59 -1.65
C THR A 61 -4.95 12.85 -1.07
N HIS A 62 -5.12 11.59 -1.47
CA HIS A 62 -6.13 10.68 -0.92
C HIS A 62 -5.50 9.31 -0.73
N ALA A 63 -6.02 8.55 0.22
CA ALA A 63 -5.62 7.16 0.41
C ALA A 63 -6.49 6.20 -0.41
N PRO A 64 -5.99 5.00 -0.75
CA PRO A 64 -6.83 3.95 -1.27
C PRO A 64 -7.86 3.51 -0.22
N SER A 65 -9.08 3.21 -0.66
CA SER A 65 -10.07 2.53 0.19
C SER A 65 -9.56 1.14 0.58
N GLY A 66 -10.15 0.52 1.61
CA GLY A 66 -9.76 -0.82 2.07
C GLY A 66 -9.61 -1.87 0.95
N VAL A 67 -10.57 -1.97 0.03
CA VAL A 67 -10.50 -2.93 -1.10
C VAL A 67 -9.28 -2.67 -1.99
N HIS A 68 -9.09 -1.43 -2.45
CA HIS A 68 -7.94 -1.05 -3.27
C HIS A 68 -6.61 -1.21 -2.53
N LEU A 69 -6.57 -0.94 -1.22
CA LEU A 69 -5.38 -1.15 -0.40
C LEU A 69 -4.99 -2.63 -0.36
N VAL A 70 -5.96 -3.53 -0.19
CA VAL A 70 -5.72 -4.99 -0.23
C VAL A 70 -5.22 -5.42 -1.62
N LEU A 71 -5.79 -4.90 -2.70
CA LEU A 71 -5.32 -5.21 -4.06
C LEU A 71 -3.86 -4.76 -4.28
N LEU A 72 -3.49 -3.59 -3.77
CA LEU A 72 -2.10 -3.11 -3.81
C LEU A 72 -1.18 -3.98 -2.94
N ALA A 73 -1.59 -4.30 -1.71
CA ALA A 73 -0.82 -5.13 -0.78
C ALA A 73 -0.58 -6.56 -1.30
N ARG A 74 -1.49 -7.11 -2.12
CA ARG A 74 -1.31 -8.41 -2.77
C ARG A 74 -0.14 -8.46 -3.75
N GLN A 75 0.28 -7.31 -4.26
CA GLN A 75 1.24 -7.20 -5.35
C GLN A 75 2.49 -6.37 -4.98
N SER A 76 2.43 -5.55 -3.92
CA SER A 76 3.56 -4.73 -3.45
C SER A 76 3.92 -5.05 -2.01
N ASN A 77 5.16 -5.51 -1.82
CA ASN A 77 5.75 -5.71 -0.50
C ASN A 77 5.96 -4.38 0.23
N ALA A 78 6.25 -3.28 -0.48
CA ALA A 78 6.37 -1.96 0.13
C ALA A 78 5.06 -1.50 0.79
N VAL A 79 3.90 -1.78 0.16
CA VAL A 79 2.58 -1.45 0.73
C VAL A 79 2.29 -2.29 1.98
N VAL A 80 2.63 -3.59 1.98
CA VAL A 80 2.49 -4.43 3.18
C VAL A 80 3.37 -3.91 4.32
N LYS A 81 4.64 -3.58 4.04
CA LYS A 81 5.57 -2.98 5.02
C LYS A 81 5.02 -1.69 5.62
N ALA A 82 4.47 -0.81 4.79
CA ALA A 82 3.85 0.43 5.23
C ALA A 82 2.66 0.19 6.18
N ILE A 83 1.78 -0.77 5.89
CA ILE A 83 0.65 -1.12 6.76
C ILE A 83 1.16 -1.65 8.11
N MET A 84 2.18 -2.52 8.11
CA MET A 84 2.76 -3.07 9.34
C MET A 84 3.46 -2.01 10.20
N LEU A 85 4.13 -1.05 9.55
CA LEU A 85 4.71 0.11 10.23
C LEU A 85 3.62 0.95 10.90
N LEU A 86 2.55 1.27 10.18
CA LEU A 86 1.42 2.05 10.70
C LEU A 86 0.62 1.31 11.79
N ALA A 87 0.75 0.00 11.84
CA ALA A 87 0.15 -0.84 12.88
C ALA A 87 1.04 -1.00 14.12
N ASP A 88 2.18 -0.29 14.19
CA ASP A 88 3.23 -0.45 15.21
C ASP A 88 3.68 -1.92 15.37
N ARG A 89 3.74 -2.66 14.25
CA ARG A 89 4.16 -4.07 14.18
C ARG A 89 5.15 -4.32 13.05
N PRO A 90 6.28 -3.58 12.98
CA PRO A 90 7.24 -3.71 11.88
C PRO A 90 7.84 -5.11 11.75
N GLU A 91 7.92 -5.89 12.82
CA GLU A 91 8.43 -7.26 12.85
C GLU A 91 7.62 -8.23 11.97
N MET A 92 6.31 -7.99 11.80
CA MET A 92 5.46 -8.79 10.91
C MET A 92 5.87 -8.66 9.44
N SER A 93 6.58 -7.59 9.08
CA SER A 93 7.09 -7.38 7.73
C SER A 93 8.30 -8.27 7.40
N LEU A 94 9.05 -8.75 8.40
CA LEU A 94 10.17 -9.67 8.19
C LEU A 94 9.66 -11.05 7.74
N GLY A 95 8.64 -11.57 8.43
CA GLY A 95 7.97 -12.81 8.05
C GLY A 95 7.37 -12.73 6.65
N ALA A 96 6.68 -11.63 6.33
CA ALA A 96 6.15 -11.38 4.98
C ALA A 96 7.26 -11.34 3.92
N SER A 97 8.40 -10.70 4.21
CA SER A 97 9.54 -10.62 3.27
C SER A 97 10.13 -12.00 2.97
N MET A 98 10.25 -12.87 3.97
CA MET A 98 10.77 -14.24 3.80
C MET A 98 9.83 -15.12 2.97
N ILE A 99 8.52 -15.01 3.18
CA ILE A 99 7.52 -15.73 2.37
C ILE A 99 7.59 -15.28 0.91
N SER A 100 7.67 -13.96 0.67
CA SER A 100 7.81 -13.40 -0.67
C SER A 100 9.11 -13.84 -1.35
N LEU A 101 10.24 -13.88 -0.63
CA LEU A 101 11.51 -14.39 -1.16
C LEU A 101 11.41 -15.86 -1.56
N ARG A 102 10.80 -16.70 -0.71
CA ARG A 102 10.57 -18.11 -1.03
C ARG A 102 9.74 -18.27 -2.31
N ARG A 103 8.68 -17.47 -2.48
CA ARG A 103 7.85 -17.50 -3.68
C ARG A 103 8.65 -17.12 -4.93
N LEU A 104 9.43 -16.04 -4.87
CA LEU A 104 10.28 -15.62 -5.99
C LEU A 104 11.28 -16.72 -6.39
N LEU A 105 11.89 -17.38 -5.41
CA LEU A 105 12.80 -18.50 -5.67
C LEU A 105 12.08 -19.68 -6.35
N LEU A 106 10.85 -20.01 -5.91
CA LEU A 106 10.05 -21.05 -6.54
C LEU A 106 9.63 -20.70 -7.97
N ASP A 107 9.22 -19.46 -8.21
CA ASP A 107 8.86 -18.98 -9.55
C ASP A 107 10.07 -19.02 -10.49
N MET A 108 11.27 -18.68 -10.00
CA MET A 108 12.52 -18.80 -10.77
C MET A 108 12.90 -20.26 -11.04
N LEU A 109 12.78 -21.15 -10.05
CA LEU A 109 13.04 -22.58 -10.24
C LEU A 109 12.12 -23.17 -11.29
N ALA A 110 10.81 -22.86 -11.22
CA ALA A 110 9.85 -23.29 -12.22
C ALA A 110 10.20 -22.78 -13.62
N SER A 111 10.66 -21.53 -13.73
CA SER A 111 11.10 -20.96 -15.01
C SER A 111 12.34 -21.67 -15.57
N LEU A 112 13.26 -22.15 -14.72
CA LEU A 112 14.43 -22.93 -15.14
C LEU A 112 14.04 -24.34 -15.58
N ASP A 113 13.11 -24.98 -14.87
CA ASP A 113 12.60 -26.30 -15.23
C ASP A 113 11.86 -26.28 -16.57
N GLU A 114 11.12 -25.21 -16.89
CA GLU A 114 10.48 -25.02 -18.19
C GLU A 114 11.47 -24.81 -19.36
N MET A 115 12.73 -24.47 -19.07
CA MET A 115 13.78 -24.26 -20.07
C MET A 115 14.59 -25.53 -20.43
N MET A 116 14.51 -26.59 -19.62
CA MET A 116 15.20 -27.87 -19.83
C MET A 116 14.30 -28.90 -20.52
#